data_AF-A0A7C6KPR7-F1
#
_entry.id   AF-A0A7C6KPR7-F1
#
_cell.length_a   1.000
_cell.length_b   1.000
_cell.length_c   1.000
_cell.angle_alpha   90.00
_cell.angle_beta   90.00
_cell.angle_gamma   90.00
#
_symmetry.space_group_name_H-M   'P 1'
#
loop_
_entity.id
_entity.type
_entity.pdbx_description
1 polymer ?
#
loop_
_entity_poly.entity_id
_entity_poly.type
_entity_poly.pdbx_seq_one_letter_code
_entity_poly.pdbx_strand_id
1 'polypeptide(L)'
;MRVLTKKRILAWVTFIAAIVGIVVGARTITPHQPDAAGSQPDSVVPGGAGGTGGITIGTPGALGVPGAAGAAGPRDFFAESRLERDRARSRRMELLHAMLEGSPEGSQERAAIQRELLRLSAAMESEERIEALIKAKGYADAVVFVSDNSCDIIIETSGLTQVDARQIGDIAARTTGLGPQAVTITEKRGSN
;
A
#
# COMPACT_ATOMS: atom_id res chain seq x y z
N MET A 1 -22.80 20.52 -32.75
CA MET A 1 -21.60 19.65 -32.88
C MET A 1 -21.01 19.44 -31.48
N ARG A 2 -21.75 18.74 -30.61
CA ARG A 2 -21.47 17.39 -30.06
C ARG A 2 -20.11 17.23 -29.38
N VAL A 3 -20.19 17.45 -28.06
CA VAL A 3 -19.22 17.27 -26.98
C VAL A 3 -18.84 15.80 -26.84
N LEU A 4 -17.65 15.37 -27.32
CA LEU A 4 -17.21 13.97 -27.28
C LEU A 4 -15.68 13.83 -27.12
N THR A 5 -15.15 14.19 -25.95
CA THR A 5 -13.79 13.73 -25.53
C THR A 5 -13.71 13.26 -24.08
N LYS A 6 -14.72 13.56 -23.23
CA LYS A 6 -14.70 13.23 -21.79
C LYS A 6 -14.95 11.76 -21.44
N LYS A 7 -15.39 10.91 -22.38
CA LYS A 7 -15.78 9.51 -22.08
C LYS A 7 -14.64 8.48 -22.09
N ARG A 8 -13.47 8.78 -22.64
CA ARG A 8 -12.35 7.81 -22.69
C ARG A 8 -11.48 7.82 -21.42
N ILE A 9 -11.42 8.95 -20.73
CA ILE A 9 -10.68 9.11 -19.46
C ILE A 9 -11.47 8.48 -18.29
N LEU A 10 -12.80 8.56 -18.33
CA LEU A 10 -13.64 8.00 -17.26
C LEU A 10 -13.64 6.47 -17.21
N ALA A 11 -13.41 5.78 -18.34
CA ALA A 11 -13.35 4.32 -18.38
C ALA A 11 -12.03 3.72 -17.82
N TRP A 12 -10.94 4.51 -17.79
CA TRP A 12 -9.66 4.07 -17.22
C TRP A 12 -9.58 4.29 -15.70
N VAL A 13 -10.28 5.31 -15.19
CA VAL A 13 -10.39 5.58 -13.74
C VAL A 13 -11.25 4.54 -13.03
N THR A 14 -12.27 3.98 -13.70
CA THR A 14 -13.10 2.91 -13.12
C THR A 14 -12.39 1.57 -12.97
N PHE A 15 -11.33 1.31 -13.74
CA PHE A 15 -10.58 0.05 -13.63
C PHE A 15 -9.57 0.06 -12.47
N ILE A 16 -9.01 1.23 -12.15
CA ILE A 16 -8.09 1.39 -11.00
C ILE A 16 -8.86 1.44 -9.66
N ALA A 17 -10.09 1.95 -9.66
CA ALA A 17 -10.97 1.93 -8.48
C ALA A 17 -11.46 0.52 -8.08
N ALA A 18 -11.33 -0.49 -8.95
CA ALA A 18 -11.76 -1.86 -8.65
C ALA A 18 -10.71 -2.67 -7.84
N ILE A 19 -9.46 -2.21 -7.71
CA ILE A 19 -8.41 -2.92 -6.96
C ILE A 19 -8.31 -2.44 -5.50
N VAL A 20 -8.89 -1.28 -5.18
CA VAL A 20 -8.90 -0.72 -3.79
C VAL A 20 -10.20 -1.08 -3.03
N GLY A 21 -11.17 -1.71 -3.70
CA GLY A 21 -12.52 -1.96 -3.17
C GLY A 21 -12.77 -3.32 -2.54
N ILE A 22 -11.77 -4.00 -1.99
CA ILE A 22 -11.98 -5.21 -1.17
C ILE A 22 -11.33 -4.96 0.18
N VAL A 23 -12.10 -5.21 1.25
CA VAL A 23 -11.76 -5.08 2.68
C VAL A 23 -12.11 -3.74 3.34
N VAL A 24 -13.34 -3.26 3.17
CA VAL A 24 -14.15 -2.73 4.31
C VAL A 24 -15.64 -2.95 4.01
N GLY A 25 -16.34 -3.67 4.87
CA GLY A 25 -17.79 -3.54 5.01
C GLY A 25 -18.63 -4.81 4.88
N ALA A 26 -18.63 -5.65 5.90
CA ALA A 26 -19.76 -6.54 6.18
C ALA A 26 -19.92 -6.74 7.70
N ARG A 27 -20.32 -5.67 8.40
CA ARG A 27 -20.95 -5.75 9.72
C ARG A 27 -22.26 -4.98 9.62
N THR A 28 -23.24 -5.57 8.94
CA THR A 28 -24.62 -5.08 8.93
C THR A 28 -25.37 -5.64 10.13
N ILE A 29 -25.87 -4.72 10.95
CA ILE A 29 -26.82 -4.92 12.03
C ILE A 29 -28.09 -5.55 11.43
N THR A 30 -28.58 -6.65 12.02
CA THR A 30 -29.88 -7.24 11.68
C THR A 30 -30.86 -6.94 12.82
N PRO A 31 -32.08 -6.42 12.55
CA PRO A 31 -33.08 -6.24 13.57
C PRO A 31 -33.74 -7.57 13.98
N HIS A 32 -34.12 -7.60 15.25
CA HIS A 32 -34.86 -8.64 15.94
C HIS A 32 -36.29 -8.79 15.42
N GLN A 33 -36.72 -10.02 15.11
CA GLN A 33 -38.14 -10.41 15.16
C GLN A 33 -38.25 -11.92 15.48
N PRO A 34 -39.03 -12.33 16.49
CA PRO A 34 -39.13 -13.72 16.92
C PRO A 34 -40.32 -14.48 16.30
N ASP A 35 -40.24 -15.81 16.47
CA ASP A 35 -41.25 -16.86 16.40
C ASP A 35 -41.70 -17.38 15.02
N ALA A 36 -41.28 -18.62 14.70
CA ALA A 36 -42.18 -19.79 14.71
C ALA A 36 -41.44 -21.08 14.33
N ALA A 37 -41.50 -22.05 15.23
CA ALA A 37 -41.68 -23.49 15.04
C ALA A 37 -41.06 -24.23 13.82
N GLY A 38 -40.31 -25.29 14.14
CA GLY A 38 -40.57 -26.60 13.52
C GLY A 38 -39.39 -27.30 12.84
N SER A 39 -38.99 -28.42 13.45
CA SER A 39 -38.57 -29.67 12.79
C SER A 39 -37.09 -29.84 12.36
N GLN A 40 -36.40 -30.67 13.15
CA GLN A 40 -35.31 -31.58 12.73
C GLN A 40 -35.82 -32.63 11.69
N PRO A 41 -35.05 -33.66 11.23
CA PRO A 41 -33.67 -34.06 11.51
C PRO A 41 -32.81 -34.56 10.30
N ASP A 42 -31.53 -34.79 10.59
CA ASP A 42 -30.61 -35.86 10.17
C ASP A 42 -30.55 -36.40 8.72
N SER A 43 -29.32 -36.47 8.19
CA SER A 43 -28.78 -37.75 7.71
C SER A 43 -27.24 -37.77 7.68
N VAL A 44 -26.71 -38.64 8.53
CA VAL A 44 -25.40 -39.28 8.48
C VAL A 44 -25.36 -40.24 7.27
N VAL A 45 -24.18 -40.46 6.67
CA VAL A 45 -23.57 -41.79 6.37
C VAL A 45 -22.17 -41.63 5.75
N PRO A 46 -21.24 -42.60 5.95
CA PRO A 46 -19.79 -42.39 6.01
C PRO A 46 -18.97 -43.21 4.98
N GLY A 47 -17.64 -43.05 5.03
CA GLY A 47 -16.69 -44.17 4.90
C GLY A 47 -15.88 -44.31 3.61
N GLY A 48 -14.59 -44.61 3.77
CA GLY A 48 -13.75 -45.20 2.70
C GLY A 48 -12.27 -44.84 2.78
N ALA A 49 -11.47 -45.72 3.39
CA ALA A 49 -10.04 -45.57 3.62
C ALA A 49 -9.17 -46.25 2.54
N GLY A 50 -7.95 -45.71 2.34
CA GLY A 50 -6.70 -46.47 2.12
C GLY A 50 -6.36 -46.98 0.72
N GLY A 51 -5.14 -46.68 0.24
CA GLY A 51 -4.57 -47.37 -0.93
C GLY A 51 -3.31 -46.73 -1.53
N THR A 52 -2.15 -47.16 -1.06
CA THR A 52 -0.74 -46.86 -1.43
C THR A 52 -0.33 -47.11 -2.90
N GLY A 53 0.62 -46.31 -3.39
CA GLY A 53 1.79 -46.82 -4.16
C GLY A 53 1.87 -46.50 -5.66
N GLY A 54 2.62 -45.45 -6.02
CA GLY A 54 3.10 -45.20 -7.39
C GLY A 54 4.21 -44.14 -7.42
N ILE A 55 5.43 -44.58 -7.74
CA ILE A 55 6.69 -43.82 -7.74
C ILE A 55 6.96 -43.21 -9.14
N THR A 56 7.28 -41.90 -9.15
CA THR A 56 8.14 -41.07 -10.04
C THR A 56 7.88 -41.09 -11.56
N ILE A 57 8.06 -40.02 -12.37
CA ILE A 57 9.23 -39.16 -12.60
C ILE A 57 8.78 -37.88 -13.35
N GLY A 58 9.35 -36.71 -13.02
CA GLY A 58 9.52 -35.61 -13.99
C GLY A 58 9.04 -34.20 -13.60
N THR A 59 9.67 -33.56 -12.61
CA THR A 59 9.56 -32.10 -12.39
C THR A 59 10.75 -31.38 -13.02
N PRO A 60 10.50 -30.31 -13.80
CA PRO A 60 11.33 -29.12 -13.75
C PRO A 60 10.48 -27.86 -13.54
N GLY A 61 10.88 -27.02 -12.59
CA GLY A 61 10.41 -25.63 -12.51
C GLY A 61 9.48 -25.29 -11.35
N ALA A 62 9.79 -25.74 -10.13
CA ALA A 62 9.27 -25.10 -8.93
C ALA A 62 9.90 -23.71 -8.79
N LEU A 63 9.20 -22.67 -9.27
CA LEU A 63 9.39 -21.31 -8.78
C LEU A 63 8.88 -21.31 -7.34
N GLY A 64 9.83 -21.28 -6.40
CA GLY A 64 9.56 -21.31 -4.98
C GLY A 64 8.51 -20.28 -4.60
N VAL A 65 7.40 -20.78 -4.09
CA VAL A 65 6.56 -20.00 -3.18
C VAL A 65 7.44 -19.78 -1.94
N PRO A 66 7.86 -18.55 -1.60
CA PRO A 66 8.45 -18.35 -0.29
C PRO A 66 7.35 -18.67 0.72
N GLY A 67 7.62 -19.74 1.47
CA GLY A 67 6.73 -20.28 2.48
C GLY A 67 6.44 -19.27 3.58
N ALA A 68 5.24 -19.44 4.14
CA ALA A 68 4.88 -19.06 5.50
C ALA A 68 5.49 -17.74 6.00
N ALA A 69 4.86 -16.62 5.65
CA ALA A 69 4.94 -15.44 6.48
C ALA A 69 4.28 -15.76 7.83
N GLY A 70 5.09 -16.32 8.75
CA GLY A 70 4.83 -16.20 10.18
C GLY A 70 4.56 -14.74 10.49
N ALA A 71 3.60 -14.48 11.37
CA ALA A 71 3.11 -13.15 11.70
C ALA A 71 4.27 -12.15 11.86
N ALA A 72 4.55 -11.40 10.78
CA ALA A 72 5.62 -10.43 10.73
C ALA A 72 5.29 -9.36 11.76
N GLY A 73 6.18 -9.19 12.75
CA GLY A 73 6.03 -8.15 13.74
C GLY A 73 6.02 -6.78 13.04
N PRO A 74 5.49 -5.72 13.66
CA PRO A 74 5.51 -4.38 13.09
C PRO A 74 6.91 -3.92 12.69
N ARG A 75 7.95 -4.32 13.43
CA ARG A 75 9.35 -4.07 13.03
C ARG A 75 9.70 -4.69 11.68
N ASP A 76 9.24 -5.91 11.41
CA ASP A 76 9.41 -6.55 10.10
C ASP A 76 8.59 -5.83 9.02
N PHE A 77 7.40 -5.33 9.38
CA PHE A 77 6.58 -4.53 8.45
C PHE A 77 7.28 -3.24 8.04
N PHE A 78 7.84 -2.46 8.97
CA PHE A 78 8.52 -1.21 8.63
C PHE A 78 9.82 -1.47 7.87
N ALA A 79 10.57 -2.53 8.22
CA ALA A 79 11.75 -2.94 7.49
C ALA A 79 11.42 -3.36 6.04
N GLU A 80 10.42 -4.21 5.84
CA GLU A 80 9.98 -4.62 4.49
C GLU A 80 9.38 -3.44 3.72
N SER A 81 8.64 -2.55 4.38
CA SER A 81 8.07 -1.35 3.74
C SER A 81 9.16 -0.41 3.21
N ARG A 82 10.23 -0.20 3.99
CA ARG A 82 11.41 0.57 3.55
C ARG A 82 12.08 -0.12 2.37
N LEU A 83 12.28 -1.43 2.46
CA LEU A 83 12.90 -2.21 1.41
C LEU A 83 12.10 -2.17 0.09
N GLU A 84 10.78 -2.31 0.16
CA GLU A 84 9.93 -2.22 -1.03
C GLU A 84 9.92 -0.81 -1.61
N ARG A 85 9.90 0.23 -0.76
CA ARG A 85 10.04 1.62 -1.21
C ARG A 85 11.36 1.83 -1.96
N ASP A 86 12.46 1.32 -1.41
CA ASP A 86 13.78 1.47 -2.02
C ASP A 86 13.86 0.71 -3.35
N ARG A 87 13.32 -0.51 -3.43
CA ARG A 87 13.20 -1.26 -4.69
C ARG A 87 12.37 -0.49 -5.73
N ALA A 88 11.22 0.07 -5.33
CA ALA A 88 10.37 0.85 -6.21
C ALA A 88 11.08 2.12 -6.71
N ARG A 89 11.82 2.79 -5.82
CA ARG A 89 12.64 3.97 -6.13
C ARG A 89 13.74 3.63 -7.12
N SER A 90 14.48 2.54 -6.92
CA SER A 90 15.52 2.08 -7.86
C SER A 90 14.94 1.80 -9.25
N ARG A 91 13.82 1.08 -9.34
CA ARG A 91 13.14 0.81 -10.62
C ARG A 91 12.69 2.10 -11.31
N ARG A 92 12.16 3.07 -10.55
CA ARG A 92 11.72 4.37 -11.11
C ARG A 92 12.91 5.19 -11.61
N MET A 93 14.02 5.22 -10.87
CA MET A 93 15.24 5.89 -11.30
C MET A 93 15.79 5.27 -12.57
N GLU A 94 15.88 3.94 -12.63
CA GLU A 94 16.36 3.22 -13.83
C GLU A 94 15.51 3.54 -15.06
N LEU A 95 14.18 3.51 -14.92
CA LEU A 95 13.28 3.88 -16.02
C LEU A 95 13.48 5.33 -16.47
N LEU A 96 13.55 6.29 -15.54
CA LEU A 96 13.76 7.69 -15.87
C LEU A 96 15.12 7.93 -16.54
N HIS A 97 16.17 7.22 -16.12
CA HIS A 97 17.48 7.29 -16.76
C HIS A 97 17.46 6.71 -18.17
N ALA A 98 16.85 5.55 -18.37
CA ALA A 98 16.70 4.95 -19.70
C ALA A 98 15.93 5.89 -20.66
N MET A 99 14.85 6.52 -20.18
CA MET A 99 14.11 7.53 -20.95
C MET A 99 14.98 8.77 -21.24
N LEU A 100 15.79 9.20 -20.28
CA LEU A 100 16.69 10.34 -20.46
C LEU A 100 17.74 10.07 -21.53
N GLU A 101 18.35 8.89 -21.54
CA GLU A 101 19.34 8.47 -22.53
C GLU A 101 18.75 8.38 -23.95
N GLY A 102 17.51 7.92 -24.06
CA GLY A 102 16.79 7.85 -25.34
C GLY A 102 16.25 9.20 -25.84
N SER A 103 16.22 10.24 -25.00
CA SER A 103 15.61 11.54 -25.33
C SER A 103 16.62 12.51 -25.96
N PRO A 104 16.29 13.15 -27.10
CA PRO A 104 17.17 14.09 -27.77
C PRO A 104 17.46 15.33 -26.91
N GLU A 105 18.68 15.86 -27.03
CA GLU A 105 19.13 17.05 -26.30
C GLU A 105 18.23 18.27 -26.55
N GLY A 106 17.96 19.04 -25.51
CA GLY A 106 17.10 20.23 -25.57
C GLY A 106 15.61 19.95 -25.80
N SER A 107 15.17 18.69 -25.89
CA SER A 107 13.76 18.36 -26.05
C SER A 107 12.94 18.66 -24.79
N GLN A 108 11.66 18.97 -24.99
CA GLN A 108 10.71 19.17 -23.89
C GLN A 108 10.54 17.90 -23.04
N GLU A 109 10.66 16.72 -23.67
CA GLU A 109 10.61 15.41 -23.01
C GLU A 109 11.79 15.23 -22.05
N ARG A 110 13.02 15.50 -22.51
CA ARG A 110 14.22 15.48 -21.66
C ARG A 110 14.07 16.42 -20.46
N ALA A 111 13.57 17.62 -20.67
CA ALA A 111 13.31 18.58 -19.58
C ALA A 111 12.22 18.09 -18.61
N ALA A 112 11.20 17.36 -19.08
CA ALA A 112 10.19 16.76 -18.22
C ALA A 112 10.77 15.64 -17.35
N ILE A 113 11.61 14.77 -17.93
CA ILE A 113 12.28 13.68 -17.20
C ILE A 113 13.25 14.24 -16.15
N GLN A 114 14.02 15.29 -16.48
CA GLN A 114 14.90 15.96 -15.52
C GLN A 114 14.13 16.57 -14.34
N ARG A 115 12.98 17.22 -14.61
CA ARG A 115 12.10 17.72 -13.54
C ARG A 115 11.58 16.58 -12.68
N GLU A 116 11.27 15.44 -13.28
CA GLU A 116 10.78 14.27 -12.56
C GLU A 116 11.85 13.65 -11.65
N LEU A 117 13.10 13.59 -12.11
CA LEU A 117 14.25 13.18 -11.28
C LEU A 117 14.44 14.12 -10.09
N LEU A 118 14.35 15.44 -10.31
CA LEU A 118 14.43 16.43 -9.22
C LEU A 118 13.28 16.28 -8.23
N ARG A 119 12.05 16.05 -8.71
CA ARG A 119 10.89 15.79 -7.84
C ARG A 119 11.04 14.53 -7.02
N LEU A 120 11.49 13.45 -7.65
CA LEU A 120 11.78 12.20 -6.94
C LEU A 120 12.78 12.48 -5.82
N SER A 121 13.91 13.10 -6.11
CA SER A 121 14.92 13.45 -5.09
C SER A 121 14.34 14.30 -3.95
N ALA A 122 13.52 15.32 -4.26
CA ALA A 122 12.91 16.17 -3.25
C ALA A 122 11.89 15.42 -2.37
N ALA A 123 11.14 14.48 -2.95
CA ALA A 123 10.24 13.60 -2.21
C ALA A 123 11.03 12.71 -1.24
N MET A 124 12.13 12.11 -1.70
CA MET A 124 12.99 11.25 -0.87
C MET A 124 13.53 12.00 0.36
N GLU A 125 14.04 13.21 0.13
CA GLU A 125 14.57 14.05 1.21
C GLU A 125 13.47 14.46 2.20
N SER A 126 12.27 14.74 1.69
CA SER A 126 11.11 15.08 2.51
C SER A 126 10.64 13.89 3.35
N GLU A 127 10.56 12.69 2.78
CA GLU A 127 10.23 11.44 3.48
C GLU A 127 11.19 11.21 4.65
N GLU A 128 12.49 11.23 4.38
CA GLU A 128 13.53 11.01 5.39
C GLU A 128 13.49 12.07 6.51
N ARG A 129 13.30 13.34 6.14
CA ARG A 129 13.17 14.44 7.11
C ARG A 129 11.94 14.26 7.99
N ILE A 130 10.78 13.91 7.42
CA ILE A 130 9.54 13.70 8.18
C ILE A 130 9.72 12.52 9.12
N GLU A 131 10.25 11.38 8.66
CA GLU A 131 10.52 10.22 9.51
C GLU A 131 11.45 10.55 10.67
N ALA A 132 12.52 11.31 10.41
CA ALA A 132 13.44 11.75 11.46
C ALA A 132 12.74 12.62 12.50
N LEU A 133 11.90 13.56 12.08
CA LEU A 133 11.13 14.43 12.99
C LEU A 133 10.07 13.66 13.79
N ILE A 134 9.43 12.65 13.18
CA ILE A 134 8.49 11.77 13.89
C ILE A 134 9.24 10.95 14.94
N LYS A 135 10.35 10.31 14.59
CA LYS A 135 11.16 9.57 15.58
C LYS A 135 11.68 10.46 16.71
N ALA A 136 12.09 11.69 16.41
CA ALA A 136 12.52 12.67 17.41
C ALA A 136 11.41 13.08 18.39
N LYS A 137 10.13 12.92 18.02
CA LYS A 137 8.99 13.13 18.93
C LYS A 137 8.75 11.98 19.91
N GLY A 138 9.40 10.83 19.73
CA GLY A 138 9.27 9.66 20.62
C GLY A 138 8.45 8.50 20.05
N TYR A 139 8.11 8.53 18.76
CA TYR A 139 7.52 7.35 18.09
C TYR A 139 8.61 6.32 17.76
N ALA A 140 8.27 5.03 17.87
CA ALA A 140 9.24 3.94 17.74
C ALA A 140 9.79 3.82 16.31
N ASP A 141 8.90 3.77 15.33
CA ASP A 141 9.26 3.80 13.91
C ASP A 141 8.16 4.50 13.09
N ALA A 142 8.54 5.01 11.93
CA ALA A 142 7.63 5.59 10.97
C ALA A 142 8.17 5.42 9.55
N VAL A 143 7.25 5.17 8.61
CA VAL A 143 7.55 5.14 7.18
C VAL A 143 6.63 6.12 6.48
N VAL A 144 7.23 6.96 5.64
CA VAL A 144 6.53 8.03 4.92
C VAL A 144 6.62 7.76 3.42
N PHE A 145 5.52 7.98 2.71
CA PHE A 145 5.46 7.95 1.27
C PHE A 145 5.00 9.32 0.78
N VAL A 146 5.86 10.02 0.03
CA VAL A 146 5.53 11.30 -0.57
C VAL A 146 5.34 11.12 -2.07
N SER A 147 4.18 11.54 -2.54
CA SER A 147 3.85 11.69 -3.95
C SER A 147 3.61 13.17 -4.27
N ASP A 148 3.43 13.50 -5.55
CA ASP A 148 3.27 14.89 -6.00
C ASP A 148 2.13 15.65 -5.30
N ASN A 149 1.08 14.93 -4.90
CA ASN A 149 -0.15 15.50 -4.38
C ASN A 149 -0.64 14.84 -3.09
N SER A 150 0.10 13.88 -2.54
CA SER A 150 -0.29 13.16 -1.32
C SER A 150 0.92 12.78 -0.50
N CYS A 151 0.72 12.71 0.82
CA CYS A 151 1.72 12.25 1.77
C CYS A 151 1.07 11.24 2.70
N ASP A 152 1.50 9.98 2.62
CA ASP A 152 0.98 8.91 3.44
C ASP A 152 2.02 8.55 4.51
N ILE A 153 1.61 8.61 5.76
CA ILE A 153 2.47 8.43 6.93
C ILE A 153 1.96 7.23 7.72
N ILE A 154 2.82 6.24 7.92
CA ILE A 154 2.51 5.06 8.72
C ILE A 154 3.41 5.09 9.96
N ILE A 155 2.82 5.03 11.14
CA ILE A 155 3.54 5.22 12.42
C ILE A 155 3.32 4.02 13.33
N GLU A 156 4.40 3.53 13.94
CA GLU A 156 4.32 2.55 15.02
C GLU A 156 3.89 3.23 16.32
N THR A 157 2.64 3.00 16.72
CA THR A 157 2.13 3.48 18.00
C THR A 157 1.04 2.56 18.53
N SER A 158 0.88 2.50 19.86
CA SER A 158 -0.22 1.81 20.52
C SER A 158 -1.52 2.64 20.54
N GLY A 159 -1.42 3.92 20.22
CA GLY A 159 -2.54 4.82 19.97
C GLY A 159 -2.07 6.21 19.55
N LEU A 160 -2.76 6.80 18.58
CA LEU A 160 -2.53 8.16 18.12
C LEU A 160 -3.60 9.11 18.66
N THR A 161 -3.21 10.15 19.41
CA THR A 161 -4.17 11.18 19.81
C THR A 161 -4.46 12.14 18.66
N GLN A 162 -5.61 12.83 18.69
CA GLN A 162 -5.93 13.83 17.68
C GLN A 162 -4.92 15.00 17.67
N VAL A 163 -4.36 15.34 18.83
CA VAL A 163 -3.32 16.36 18.97
C VAL A 163 -2.04 15.90 18.27
N ASP A 164 -1.66 14.65 18.46
CA ASP A 164 -0.48 14.05 17.83
C ASP A 164 -0.62 13.97 16.31
N ALA A 165 -1.76 13.46 15.83
CA ALA A 165 -2.06 13.38 14.40
C ALA A 165 -1.98 14.78 13.75
N ARG A 166 -2.51 15.81 14.42
CA ARG A 166 -2.41 17.19 13.94
C ARG A 166 -0.97 17.68 13.88
N GLN A 167 -0.17 17.43 14.93
CA GLN A 167 1.24 17.85 14.95
C GLN A 167 2.08 17.18 13.85
N ILE A 168 1.84 15.88 13.61
CA ILE A 168 2.51 15.14 12.55
C ILE A 168 2.07 15.65 11.19
N GLY A 169 0.76 15.86 10.98
CA GLY A 169 0.22 16.46 9.76
C GLY A 169 0.83 17.82 9.47
N ASP A 170 0.96 18.66 10.50
CA ASP A 170 1.60 19.98 10.40
C ASP A 170 3.08 19.89 10.01
N ILE A 171 3.82 18.90 10.52
CA ILE A 171 5.22 18.66 10.14
C ILE A 171 5.31 18.26 8.67
N ALA A 172 4.46 17.33 8.24
CA ALA A 172 4.46 16.84 6.88
C ALA A 172 4.09 17.94 5.88
N ALA A 173 3.05 18.73 6.18
CA ALA A 173 2.62 19.86 5.37
C ALA A 173 3.71 20.93 5.24
N ARG A 174 4.37 21.30 6.34
CA ARG A 174 5.48 22.28 6.31
C ARG A 174 6.71 21.77 5.55
N THR A 175 6.97 20.46 5.60
CA THR A 175 8.15 19.87 4.97
C THR A 175 7.96 19.67 3.47
N THR A 176 6.78 19.18 3.06
CA THR A 176 6.46 18.88 1.66
C THR A 176 5.90 20.08 0.89
N GLY A 177 5.42 21.10 1.59
CA GLY A 177 4.66 22.19 0.98
C GLY A 177 3.23 21.80 0.55
N LEU A 178 2.80 20.56 0.84
CA LEU A 178 1.45 20.10 0.58
C LEU A 178 0.47 20.64 1.62
N GLY A 179 -0.79 20.81 1.20
CA GLY A 179 -1.87 21.19 2.13
C GLY A 179 -2.17 20.07 3.13
N PRO A 180 -2.67 20.38 4.34
CA PRO A 180 -2.99 19.38 5.36
C PRO A 180 -3.99 18.31 4.88
N GLN A 181 -4.90 18.66 3.97
CA GLN A 181 -5.87 17.73 3.37
C GLN A 181 -5.24 16.63 2.49
N ALA A 182 -3.98 16.77 2.10
CA ALA A 182 -3.25 15.80 1.30
C ALA A 182 -2.44 14.81 2.16
N VAL A 183 -2.45 14.98 3.49
CA VAL A 183 -1.70 14.15 4.42
C VAL A 183 -2.62 13.09 5.04
N THR A 184 -2.31 11.83 4.81
CA THR A 184 -2.98 10.69 5.44
C THR A 184 -2.08 10.11 6.51
N ILE A 185 -2.61 9.87 7.71
CA ILE A 185 -1.86 9.28 8.82
C ILE A 185 -2.54 7.97 9.22
N THR A 186 -1.77 6.88 9.22
CA THR A 186 -2.21 5.54 9.60
C THR A 186 -1.38 5.04 10.77
N GLU A 187 -2.05 4.56 11.83
CA GLU A 187 -1.37 3.90 12.94
C GLU A 187 -1.21 2.40 12.66
N LYS A 188 -0.04 1.87 13.01
CA LYS A 188 0.23 0.43 13.03
C LYS A 188 0.62 0.04 14.45
N ARG A 189 -0.20 -0.82 15.07
CA ARG A 189 0.05 -1.29 16.44
C ARG A 189 1.28 -2.20 16.48
N GLY A 190 2.21 -1.87 17.37
CA GLY A 190 3.31 -2.71 17.84
C GLY A 190 2.80 -4.08 18.33
N SER A 191 3.26 -5.22 17.79
CA SER A 191 3.01 -6.53 18.41
C SER A 191 4.02 -6.66 19.54
N ASN A 192 3.53 -6.58 20.76
CA ASN A 192 4.31 -6.79 21.97
C ASN A 192 4.33 -8.28 22.33
#